data_AF-A0A954G9X0-F1
#
_entry.id   AF-A0A954G9X0-F1
#
_cell.length_a   1.000
_cell.length_b   1.000
_cell.length_c   1.000
_cell.angle_alpha   90.00
_cell.angle_beta   90.00
_cell.angle_gamma   90.00
#
_symmetry.space_group_name_H-M   'P 1'
#
loop_
_entity.id
_entity.type
_entity.pdbx_description
1 polymer ?
#
loop_
_entity_poly.entity_id
_entity_poly.type
_entity_poly.pdbx_seq_one_letter_code
_entity_poly.pdbx_strand_id
1 'polypeptide(L)' 'MNELFEEEFQFNQASRSNWEHGAAHRNLITGYLTELAQSSRGRLCVLGAGNCNDLDLQKLSQVYSEIHLVDLDESAL' A
#
# COMPACT_ATOMS: atom_id res chain seq x y z
N MET A 1 -5.69 18.24 -16.32
CA MET A 1 -4.54 17.42 -15.86
C MET A 1 -4.39 16.29 -16.90
N ASN A 2 -3.46 15.33 -16.84
CA ASN A 2 -3.53 14.19 -17.78
C ASN A 2 -4.79 13.38 -17.44
N GLU A 3 -5.57 12.93 -18.42
CA GLU A 3 -6.80 12.14 -18.20
C GLU A 3 -6.54 10.92 -17.29
N LEU A 4 -5.38 10.26 -17.46
CA LEU A 4 -4.97 9.14 -16.62
C LEU A 4 -4.76 9.51 -15.14
N PHE A 5 -4.33 10.74 -14.84
CA PHE A 5 -4.18 11.21 -13.45
C PHE A 5 -5.53 11.56 -12.83
N GLU A 6 -6.46 12.08 -13.63
CA GLU A 6 -7.82 12.37 -13.16
C GLU A 6 -8.56 11.08 -12.81
N GLU A 7 -8.42 10.03 -13.64
CA GLU A 7 -8.98 8.69 -13.34
C GLU A 7 -8.38 8.09 -12.06
N GLU A 8 -7.05 8.15 -11.89
CA GLU A 8 -6.39 7.62 -10.69
C GLU A 8 -6.90 8.28 -9.41
N PHE A 9 -7.06 9.61 -9.41
CA PHE A 9 -7.62 10.35 -8.28
C PHE A 9 -9.06 9.90 -7.96
N GLN A 10 -9.88 9.65 -8.98
CA GLN A 10 -11.25 9.15 -8.76
C GLN A 10 -11.26 7.74 -8.18
N PHE A 11 -10.39 6.84 -8.66
CA PHE A 11 -10.28 5.49 -8.12
C PHE A 11 -9.78 5.48 -6.68
N ASN A 12 -8.77 6.30 -6.36
CA ASN A 12 -8.32 6.48 -4.99
C ASN A 12 -9.45 7.03 -4.12
N GLN A 13 -10.14 8.10 -4.53
CA GLN A 13 -11.25 8.61 -3.73
C GLN A 13 -12.35 7.56 -3.49
N ALA A 14 -12.76 6.83 -4.53
CA ALA A 14 -13.82 5.83 -4.45
C ALA A 14 -13.44 4.59 -3.62
N SER A 15 -12.15 4.26 -3.54
CA SER A 15 -11.66 3.07 -2.83
C SER A 15 -11.31 3.33 -1.36
N ARG A 16 -11.37 4.58 -0.86
CA ARG A 16 -11.04 4.92 0.54
C ARG A 16 -11.79 4.10 1.59
N SER A 17 -13.05 3.75 1.32
CA SER A 17 -13.87 2.93 2.23
C SER A 17 -13.76 1.42 2.01
N ASN A 18 -12.92 0.96 1.07
CA ASN A 18 -12.90 -0.43 0.62
C ASN A 18 -11.92 -1.34 1.36
N TRP A 19 -11.45 -0.93 2.54
CA TRP A 19 -10.53 -1.72 3.36
C TRP A 19 -10.97 -3.17 3.55
N GLU A 20 -12.25 -3.40 3.86
CA GLU A 20 -12.78 -4.75 4.09
C GLU A 20 -12.83 -5.58 2.81
N HIS A 21 -13.13 -4.97 1.66
CA HIS A 21 -13.17 -5.66 0.37
C HIS A 21 -11.79 -6.21 -0.02
N GLY A 22 -10.72 -5.49 0.33
CA GLY A 22 -9.34 -5.91 0.07
C GLY A 22 -8.78 -6.96 1.04
N ALA A 23 -9.53 -7.41 2.07
CA ALA A 23 -8.96 -8.16 3.19
C ALA A 23 -8.21 -9.45 2.79
N ALA A 24 -8.79 -10.24 1.88
CA ALA A 24 -8.15 -11.48 1.43
C ALA A 24 -6.85 -11.20 0.65
N HIS A 25 -6.88 -10.24 -0.27
CA HIS A 25 -5.71 -9.84 -1.05
C HIS A 25 -4.63 -9.23 -0.15
N ARG A 26 -5.02 -8.32 0.74
CA ARG A 26 -4.13 -7.68 1.70
C ARG A 26 -3.41 -8.69 2.59
N ASN A 27 -4.14 -9.66 3.12
CA ASN A 27 -3.53 -10.70 3.96
C ASN A 27 -2.50 -11.52 3.17
N LEU A 28 -2.80 -11.87 1.91
CA LEU A 28 -1.89 -12.61 1.04
C LEU A 28 -0.61 -11.83 0.74
N ILE A 29 -0.74 -10.58 0.25
CA ILE A 29 0.41 -9.75 -0.10
C ILE A 29 1.24 -9.38 1.12
N THR A 30 0.59 -9.01 2.23
CA THR A 30 1.27 -8.74 3.50
C THR A 30 2.07 -9.97 3.97
N GLY A 31 1.52 -11.17 3.83
CA GLY A 31 2.21 -12.42 4.18
C GLY A 31 3.51 -12.59 3.38
N TYR A 32 3.44 -12.48 2.05
CA TYR A 32 4.62 -12.58 1.20
C TYR A 32 5.69 -11.53 1.53
N LEU A 33 5.29 -10.27 1.72
CA LEU A 33 6.23 -9.22 2.10
C LEU A 33 6.84 -9.48 3.48
N THR A 34 6.07 -10.02 4.42
CA THR A 34 6.59 -10.40 5.75
C THR A 34 7.62 -11.52 5.66
N GLU A 35 7.39 -12.53 4.82
CA GLU A 35 8.34 -13.63 4.59
C GLU A 35 9.63 -13.16 3.90
N LEU A 36 9.54 -12.15 3.03
CA LEU A 36 10.68 -11.55 2.35
C LEU A 36 11.53 -10.65 3.28
N ALA A 37 10.98 -10.22 4.41
CA ALA A 37 11.73 -9.47 5.41
C ALA A 37 12.80 -10.38 6.04
N GLN A 38 14.03 -10.31 5.49
CA GLN A 38 15.20 -11.02 6.01
C GLN A 38 15.52 -10.60 7.45
N SER A 39 16.44 -11.32 8.09
CA SER A 39 16.79 -11.17 9.51
C SER A 39 17.23 -9.74 9.91
N SER A 40 17.78 -8.96 8.99
CA SER A 40 18.03 -7.53 9.17
C SER A 40 16.81 -6.75 8.67
N ARG A 41 15.97 -6.25 9.58
CA ARG A 41 14.75 -5.46 9.30
C ARG A 41 14.93 -4.50 8.12
N GLY A 42 14.55 -4.96 6.92
CA GLY A 42 14.90 -4.32 5.66
C GLY A 42 14.14 -3.01 5.43
N ARG A 43 14.23 -2.46 4.23
CA ARG A 43 13.44 -1.30 3.79
C ARG A 43 12.45 -1.75 2.71
N LEU A 44 11.20 -1.31 2.81
CA LEU A 44 10.16 -1.56 1.82
C LEU A 44 9.83 -0.24 1.09
N CYS A 45 9.72 -0.28 -0.23
CA CYS A 45 9.22 0.84 -1.04
C CYS A 45 8.04 0.36 -1.88
N VAL A 46 6.91 1.03 -1.75
CA VAL A 46 5.65 0.72 -2.44
C VAL A 46 5.39 1.85 -3.44
N LEU A 47 5.31 1.50 -4.73
CA LEU A 47 5.01 2.43 -5.81
C LEU A 47 3.54 2.27 -6.21
N GLY A 48 2.80 3.38 -6.29
CA GLY A 48 1.35 3.36 -6.47
C GLY A 48 0.65 2.84 -5.22
N ALA A 49 1.02 3.37 -4.05
CA ALA A 49 0.50 2.89 -2.78
C ALA A 49 -1.01 3.14 -2.61
N GLY A 50 -1.56 4.14 -3.30
CA GLY A 50 -2.95 4.59 -3.17
C GLY A 50 -3.36 4.73 -1.71
N ASN A 51 -4.58 4.33 -1.39
CA ASN A 51 -5.07 4.29 0.00
C ASN A 51 -4.52 3.12 0.84
N CYS A 52 -3.50 2.39 0.35
CA CYS A 52 -2.89 1.25 1.02
C CYS A 52 -3.85 0.10 1.36
N ASN A 53 -4.99 -0.03 0.67
CA ASN A 53 -5.98 -1.07 0.95
C ASN A 53 -5.44 -2.51 0.80
N ASP A 54 -4.37 -2.68 0.04
CA ASP A 54 -3.73 -3.97 -0.25
C ASP A 54 -2.61 -4.32 0.74
N LEU A 55 -2.27 -3.43 1.69
CA LEU A 55 -1.15 -3.63 2.61
C LEU A 55 -1.55 -3.36 4.06
N ASP A 56 -1.21 -4.29 4.95
CA ASP A 56 -1.31 -4.06 6.39
C ASP A 56 -0.01 -3.41 6.88
N LEU A 57 0.04 -2.07 6.79
CA LEU A 57 1.22 -1.28 7.17
C LEU A 57 1.61 -1.50 8.64
N GLN A 58 0.65 -1.78 9.51
CA GLN A 58 0.93 -2.08 10.91
C GLN A 58 1.76 -3.35 11.03
N LYS A 59 1.36 -4.45 10.37
CA LYS A 59 2.15 -5.69 10.34
C LYS A 59 3.51 -5.50 9.68
N LEU A 60 3.55 -4.81 8.55
CA LEU A 60 4.81 -4.60 7.81
C LEU A 60 5.81 -3.75 8.61
N SER A 61 5.34 -2.77 9.40
CA SER A 61 6.21 -1.93 10.25
C SER A 61 6.92 -2.72 11.37
N GLN A 62 6.43 -3.92 11.70
CA GLN A 62 7.06 -4.78 12.70
C GLN A 62 8.29 -5.50 12.14
N VAL A 63 8.36 -5.72 10.83
CA VAL A 63 9.43 -6.49 10.19
C VAL A 63 10.36 -5.63 9.33
N TYR A 64 9.87 -4.53 8.77
CA TYR A 64 10.68 -3.53 8.09
C TYR A 64 11.10 -2.41 9.05
N SER A 65 12.27 -1.81 8.82
CA SER A 65 12.74 -0.63 9.57
C SER A 65 12.21 0.67 8.98
N GLU A 66 11.95 0.67 7.67
CA GLU A 66 11.37 1.81 6.95
C GLU A 66 10.38 1.30 5.90
N ILE A 67 9.28 2.03 5.74
CA ILE A 67 8.32 1.81 4.66
C ILE A 67 8.15 3.16 3.94
N HIS A 68 8.49 3.18 2.65
CA HIS A 68 8.34 4.33 1.78
C HIS A 68 7.10 4.10 0.91
N LEU A 69 6.12 4.99 1.03
CA LEU A 69 4.91 4.97 0.22
C LEU A 69 5.04 6.08 -0.83
N VAL A 70 4.90 5.70 -2.09
CA VAL A 70 5.02 6.63 -3.21
C VAL A 70 3.75 6.55 -4.02
N ASP A 71 3.10 7.70 -4.18
CA ASP A 71 1.95 7.86 -5.04
C ASP A 71 2.01 9.22 -5.75
N LEU A 72 1.34 9.32 -6.91
CA LEU A 72 1.18 10.58 -7.63
C LEU A 72 0.00 11.40 -7.08
N ASP A 73 -0.97 10.74 -6.45
CA ASP A 73 -2.05 11.36 -5.69
C ASP A 73 -1.64 11.50 -4.22
N GLU A 74 -1.12 12.67 -3.85
CA GLU A 74 -0.77 12.99 -2.46
C GLU A 74 -1.94 12.83 -1.48
N SER A 75 -3.19 12.95 -1.96
CA SER A 75 -4.37 12.79 -1.11
C SER A 75 -4.72 11.34 -0.80
N ALA A 76 -4.13 10.38 -1.51
CA ALA A 76 -4.34 8.96 -1.27
C ALA A 76 -3.45 8.42 -0.14
N LEU A 77 -2.33 9.08 0.15
CA LEU A 77 -1.39 8.74 1.22
C LEU A 77 -1.84 9.30 2.59
#